data_AF-N9QFX3-F1
#
_entry.id   AF-N9QFX3-F1
#
_cell.length_a   1.000
_cell.length_b   1.000
_cell.length_c   1.000
_cell.angle_alpha   90.00
_cell.angle_beta   90.00
_cell.angle_gamma   90.00
#
_symmetry.space_group_name_H-M   'P 1'
#
loop_
_entity.id
_entity.type
_entity.pdbx_description
1 polymer ?
#
loop_
_entity_poly.entity_id
_entity_poly.type
_entity_poly.pdbx_seq_one_letter_code
_entity_poly.pdbx_strand_id
1 'polypeptide(L)'
;MPLNLKETEDLARTFSLYHPMKNGIAQTLVSTFFILSEAANAPPVYVIRAISHTELENLNILESLELERRYWQKENIPWYLGRIQT
;
A
#
# COMPACT_ATOMS: atom_id res chain seq x y z
N MET A 1 -0.58 5.38 -7.56
CA MET A 1 -0.36 4.27 -8.52
C MET A 1 -1.29 3.11 -8.17
N PRO A 2 -2.21 2.73 -9.06
CA PRO A 2 -3.07 1.57 -8.84
C PRO A 2 -2.26 0.28 -8.85
N LEU A 3 -2.54 -0.62 -7.90
CA LEU A 3 -1.90 -1.94 -7.82
C LEU A 3 -2.69 -2.96 -8.66
N ASN A 4 -2.05 -4.08 -9.01
CA ASN A 4 -2.76 -5.16 -9.68
C ASN A 4 -3.79 -5.80 -8.74
N LEU A 5 -5.08 -5.65 -9.06
CA LEU A 5 -6.19 -6.12 -8.23
C LEU A 5 -6.12 -7.63 -7.95
N LYS A 6 -5.84 -8.44 -8.97
CA LYS A 6 -5.78 -9.90 -8.81
C LYS A 6 -4.67 -10.28 -7.82
N GLU A 7 -3.52 -9.61 -7.91
CA GLU A 7 -2.41 -9.89 -7.00
C GLU A 7 -2.72 -9.47 -5.57
N THR A 8 -3.38 -8.32 -5.36
CA THR A 8 -3.77 -7.89 -4.02
C THR A 8 -4.85 -8.79 -3.41
N GLU A 9 -5.79 -9.30 -4.21
CA GLU A 9 -6.75 -10.32 -3.77
C GLU A 9 -6.08 -11.66 -3.43
N ASP A 10 -5.09 -12.09 -4.22
CA ASP A 10 -4.34 -13.31 -3.96
C ASP A 10 -3.50 -13.19 -2.67
N LEU A 11 -2.89 -12.03 -2.42
CA LEU A 11 -2.23 -11.71 -1.16
C LEU A 11 -3.21 -11.72 0.02
N ALA A 12 -4.40 -11.13 -0.13
CA ALA A 12 -5.43 -11.12 0.90
C ALA A 12 -5.89 -12.52 1.28
N ARG A 13 -6.14 -13.37 0.29
CA ARG A 13 -6.47 -14.79 0.51
C ARG A 13 -5.33 -15.55 1.20
N THR A 14 -4.09 -15.36 0.72
CA THR A 14 -2.91 -16.07 1.23
C THR A 14 -2.60 -15.74 2.68
N PHE A 15 -2.73 -14.46 3.05
CA PHE A 15 -2.37 -13.96 4.38
C PHE A 15 -3.57 -13.73 5.29
N SER A 16 -4.78 -14.10 4.86
CA SER A 16 -6.02 -13.91 5.61
C SER A 16 -6.23 -12.46 6.07
N LEU A 17 -6.01 -11.51 5.15
CA LEU A 17 -6.19 -10.07 5.37
C LEU A 17 -7.49 -9.57 4.73
N TYR A 18 -8.11 -8.54 5.32
CA TYR A 18 -9.20 -7.82 4.65
C TYR A 18 -8.74 -7.24 3.32
N HIS A 19 -9.54 -7.47 2.27
CA HIS A 19 -9.42 -6.75 1.02
C HIS A 19 -10.54 -5.70 0.92
N PRO A 20 -10.24 -4.42 0.63
CA PRO A 20 -11.25 -3.39 0.40
C PRO A 20 -12.34 -3.81 -0.59
N MET A 21 -13.59 -3.60 -0.20
CA MET A 21 -14.78 -3.84 -1.03
C MET A 21 -15.73 -2.66 -0.98
N LYS A 22 -16.37 -2.36 -2.12
CA LYS A 22 -17.45 -1.37 -2.24
C LYS A 22 -18.61 -2.01 -2.98
N ASN A 23 -19.79 -2.04 -2.36
CA ASN A 23 -20.99 -2.68 -2.91
C ASN A 23 -20.76 -4.14 -3.37
N GLY A 24 -19.99 -4.91 -2.60
CA GLY A 24 -19.65 -6.30 -2.95
C GLY A 24 -18.57 -6.46 -4.03
N ILE A 25 -17.97 -5.38 -4.51
CA ILE A 25 -16.93 -5.40 -5.55
C ILE A 25 -15.58 -5.07 -4.91
N ALA A 26 -14.57 -5.92 -5.12
CA ALA A 26 -13.21 -5.69 -4.67
C ALA A 26 -12.64 -4.40 -5.30
N GLN A 27 -11.97 -3.57 -4.49
CA GLN A 27 -11.45 -2.27 -4.91
C GLN A 27 -9.95 -2.33 -5.16
N THR A 28 -9.48 -1.67 -6.22
CA THR A 28 -8.05 -1.52 -6.48
C THR A 28 -7.38 -0.66 -5.41
N LEU A 29 -6.34 -1.19 -4.77
CA LEU A 29 -5.48 -0.44 -3.85
C LEU A 29 -4.62 0.56 -4.64
N VAL A 30 -4.27 1.69 -4.02
CA VAL A 30 -3.54 2.78 -4.68
C VAL A 30 -2.44 3.31 -3.76
N SER A 31 -1.19 3.31 -4.20
CA SER A 31 -0.12 4.04 -3.50
C SER A 31 -0.16 5.53 -3.80
N THR A 32 0.23 6.38 -2.86
CA THR A 32 0.18 7.84 -3.04
C THR A 32 1.27 8.33 -3.99
N PHE A 33 2.53 7.97 -3.72
CA PHE A 33 3.68 8.42 -4.50
C PHE A 33 4.55 7.24 -4.93
N PHE A 34 4.96 7.25 -6.20
CA PHE A 34 6.02 6.41 -6.73
C PHE A 34 7.16 7.34 -7.12
N ILE A 35 8.32 7.18 -6.48
CA ILE A 35 9.40 8.15 -6.54
C ILE A 35 10.57 7.53 -7.29
N LEU A 36 11.03 8.24 -8.32
CA LEU A 36 12.33 8.05 -8.94
C LEU A 36 13.28 9.06 -8.30
N SER A 37 14.39 8.59 -7.73
CA SER A 37 15.33 9.42 -6.97
C SER A 37 16.73 9.34 -7.57
N GLU A 38 17.38 10.49 -7.65
CA GLU A 38 18.80 10.62 -8.00
C GLU A 38 19.66 10.92 -6.75
N ALA A 39 19.06 10.93 -5.56
CA ALA A 39 19.77 11.23 -4.33
C ALA A 39 20.73 10.08 -3.97
N ALA A 40 22.00 10.41 -3.75
CA ALA A 40 23.05 9.43 -3.47
C ALA A 40 22.81 8.59 -2.20
N ASN A 41 21.97 9.07 -1.28
CA ASN A 41 21.67 8.44 0.01
C ASN A 41 20.25 7.84 0.08
N ALA A 42 19.56 7.65 -1.05
CA ALA A 42 18.23 7.05 -1.10
C ALA A 42 18.17 5.91 -2.13
N PRO A 43 17.21 4.97 -2.02
CA PRO A 43 16.94 4.03 -3.10
C PRO A 43 16.58 4.77 -4.39
N PRO A 44 17.01 4.29 -5.58
CA PRO A 44 16.70 4.93 -6.85
C PRO A 44 15.20 4.91 -7.17
N VAL A 45 14.47 3.94 -6.62
CA VAL A 45 13.01 3.82 -6.73
C VAL A 45 12.44 3.43 -5.37
N TYR A 46 11.38 4.10 -4.95
CA TYR A 46 10.62 3.72 -3.75
C TYR A 46 9.20 4.28 -3.78
N VAL A 47 8.36 3.74 -2.91
CA VAL A 47 6.93 4.10 -2.82
C VAL A 47 6.63 4.69 -1.44
N ILE A 48 5.79 5.73 -1.43
CA ILE A 48 5.23 6.29 -0.20
C ILE A 48 3.72 6.19 -0.24
N ARG A 49 3.15 5.65 0.84
CA ARG A 49 1.72 5.75 1.15
C ARG A 49 1.52 6.84 2.19
N ALA A 50 0.86 7.93 1.78
CA ALA A 50 0.46 9.00 2.69
C ALA A 50 -0.81 8.59 3.45
N ILE A 51 -0.84 8.80 4.75
CA ILE A 51 -1.95 8.43 5.61
C ILE A 51 -2.05 9.37 6.81
N SER A 52 -3.27 9.75 7.20
CA SER A 52 -3.51 10.54 8.40
C SER A 52 -3.35 9.70 9.68
N HIS A 53 -3.20 10.36 10.82
CA HIS A 53 -3.08 9.64 12.10
C HIS A 53 -4.35 8.86 12.44
N THR A 54 -5.53 9.44 12.21
CA THR A 54 -6.82 8.83 12.53
C THR A 54 -7.13 7.63 11.65
N GLU A 55 -6.67 7.62 10.39
CA GLU A 55 -6.80 6.44 9.52
C GLU A 55 -5.99 5.22 10.02
N LEU A 56 -4.88 5.44 10.74
CA LEU A 56 -4.08 4.36 11.33
C LEU A 56 -4.78 3.66 12.51
N GLU A 57 -5.86 4.23 13.04
CA GLU A 57 -6.67 3.61 14.10
C GLU A 57 -7.67 2.58 13.54
N ASN A 58 -7.86 2.55 12.21
CA ASN A 58 -8.80 1.65 11.56
C ASN A 58 -8.13 0.34 11.12
N LEU A 59 -8.57 -0.78 11.67
CA LEU A 59 -8.02 -2.12 11.37
C LEU A 59 -8.08 -2.45 9.86
N ASN A 60 -9.19 -2.16 9.19
CA ASN A 60 -9.32 -2.43 7.75
C ASN A 60 -8.30 -1.64 6.92
N ILE A 61 -7.97 -0.42 7.38
CA ILE A 61 -6.91 0.38 6.77
C ILE A 61 -5.55 -0.26 7.03
N LEU A 62 -5.25 -0.67 8.26
CA LEU A 62 -3.99 -1.36 8.58
C LEU A 62 -3.79 -2.64 7.76
N GLU A 63 -4.83 -3.46 7.59
CA GLU A 63 -4.76 -4.67 6.76
C GLU A 63 -4.57 -4.33 5.28
N SER A 64 -5.21 -3.27 4.78
CA SER A 64 -4.99 -2.79 3.42
C SER A 64 -3.58 -2.24 3.21
N LEU A 65 -3.01 -1.58 4.20
CA LEU A 65 -1.61 -1.13 4.18
C LEU A 65 -0.65 -2.30 4.17
N GLU A 66 -0.94 -3.38 4.90
CA GLU A 66 -0.13 -4.60 4.88
C GLU A 66 -0.18 -5.30 3.52
N LEU A 67 -1.34 -5.31 2.84
CA LEU A 67 -1.45 -5.79 1.47
C LEU A 67 -0.58 -4.98 0.51
N GLU A 68 -0.64 -3.66 0.59
CA GLU A 68 0.18 -2.76 -0.22
C GLU A 68 1.68 -2.98 0.06
N ARG A 69 2.08 -3.07 1.34
CA ARG A 69 3.48 -3.33 1.73
C ARG A 69 3.98 -4.66 1.15
N ARG A 70 3.18 -5.73 1.21
CA ARG A 70 3.53 -7.04 0.66
C ARG A 70 3.62 -7.04 -0.86
N TYR A 71 2.73 -6.31 -1.53
CA TYR A 71 2.79 -6.13 -2.98
C TYR A 71 4.13 -5.52 -3.40
N TRP A 72 4.53 -4.38 -2.80
CA TRP A 72 5.79 -3.74 -3.16
C TRP A 72 7.02 -4.53 -2.73
N GLN A 73 6.94 -5.28 -1.63
CA GLN A 73 7.98 -6.21 -1.23
C GLN A 73 8.22 -7.30 -2.29
N LYS A 74 7.16 -7.84 -2.90
CA LYS A 74 7.28 -8.82 -4.01
C LYS A 74 7.97 -8.20 -5.24
N GLU A 75 7.69 -6.93 -5.53
CA GLU A 75 8.31 -6.18 -6.61
C GLU A 75 9.75 -5.71 -6.31
N ASN A 76 10.28 -6.01 -5.11
CA ASN A 76 11.58 -5.53 -4.61
C ASN A 76 11.70 -4.00 -4.57
N ILE A 77 10.60 -3.30 -4.33
CA ILE A 77 10.57 -1.84 -4.22
C ILE A 77 10.33 -1.45 -2.76
N PRO A 78 11.21 -0.64 -2.14
CA PRO A 78 10.99 -0.15 -0.78
C PRO A 78 9.68 0.63 -0.67
N TRP A 79 8.95 0.38 0.43
CA TRP A 79 7.67 1.03 0.71
C TRP A 79 7.71 1.70 2.08
N TYR A 80 7.21 2.92 2.15
CA TYR A 80 7.22 3.74 3.37
C TYR A 80 5.84 4.33 3.66
N LEU A 81 5.55 4.53 4.94
CA LEU A 81 4.41 5.32 5.40
C LEU A 81 4.82 6.78 5.60
N GLY A 82 4.12 7.69 4.94
CA GLY A 82 4.21 9.13 5.19
C GLY A 82 3.04 9.58 6.05
N ARG A 83 3.30 10.02 7.29
CA ARG A 83 2.24 10.61 8.13
C ARG A 83 1.98 12.03 7.67
N ILE A 84 0.71 12.34 7.43
CA ILE A 84 0.25 13.72 7.19
C ILE A 84 -0.44 14.25 8.45
N GLN A 85 -0.06 15.44 8.89
CA GLN A 85 -0.80 16.20 9.90
C GLN A 85 -1.91 16.96 9.15
N THR A 86 -3.16 16.57 9.39
CA THR A 86 -4.37 17.26 8.92
C THR A 86 -5.05 17.92 10.08
#